data_AF-A0A430FKH1-F1
#
_entry.id   AF-A0A430FKH1-F1
#
_cell.length_a   1.000
_cell.length_b   1.000
_cell.length_c   1.000
_cell.angle_alpha   90.00
_cell.angle_beta   90.00
_cell.angle_gamma   90.00
#
_symmetry.space_group_name_H-M   'P 1'
#
loop_
_entity.id
_entity.type
_entity.pdbx_description
1 polymer ?
#
loop_
_entity_poly.entity_id
_entity_poly.type
_entity_poly.pdbx_seq_one_letter_code
_entity_poly.pdbx_strand_id
1 'polypeptide(L)'
;MANQFEYSRQERKKRPRRGFSRFTLKVIAGIFMALNVCSLTVFQVIFGAPSAENVVSLNVCAISNIVSWIAVPIYAWLLYTGYQHTRNAWLYGLRIFLLAVICEIPYNYIASDGNPFWFASQNPVWGLLIALIVMSMLDWLRLFSRSIQIPISILIVMFGGLWEFFLRVGVMSEELNLNLGILTLIFVLIFYYLDGRENTMMLSAGLIGATFFVTPAIGVALLHYRNGKEGMKHKWTKWVFYLLYPALLGIGCLASGTSM
;
A
#
# COMPACT_ATOMS: atom_id res chain seq x y z
N MET A 1 -10.52 -18.84 -28.02
CA MET A 1 -10.39 -18.62 -26.56
C MET A 1 -10.00 -17.17 -26.19
N ALA A 2 -9.34 -16.39 -27.07
CA ALA A 2 -9.11 -14.95 -26.84
C ALA A 2 -10.42 -14.14 -26.67
N ASN A 3 -11.49 -14.50 -27.39
CA ASN A 3 -12.77 -13.77 -27.34
C ASN A 3 -13.55 -13.91 -26.03
N GLN A 4 -13.34 -14.97 -25.22
CA GLN A 4 -13.99 -15.10 -23.90
C GLN A 4 -13.34 -14.18 -22.84
N PHE A 5 -12.05 -13.84 -23.02
CA PHE A 5 -11.34 -12.90 -22.16
C PHE A 5 -11.71 -11.43 -22.46
N GLU A 6 -12.05 -11.11 -23.72
CA GLU A 6 -12.60 -9.79 -24.04
C GLU A 6 -14.07 -9.65 -23.60
N TYR A 7 -14.87 -10.72 -23.68
CA TYR A 7 -16.27 -10.69 -23.23
C TYR A 7 -16.42 -10.46 -21.72
N SER A 8 -15.49 -11.00 -20.92
CA SER A 8 -15.44 -10.78 -19.47
C SER A 8 -14.95 -9.38 -19.07
N ARG A 9 -14.36 -8.61 -20.00
CA ARG A 9 -13.98 -7.20 -19.78
C ARG A 9 -15.13 -6.21 -19.99
N GLN A 10 -16.17 -6.55 -20.76
CA GLN A 10 -17.15 -5.56 -21.23
C GLN A 10 -18.49 -5.49 -20.48
N GLU A 11 -18.90 -6.48 -19.68
CA GLU A 11 -20.20 -6.42 -18.99
C GLU A 11 -20.14 -6.66 -17.48
N ARG A 12 -19.90 -5.59 -16.72
CA ARG A 12 -20.46 -5.43 -15.38
C ARG A 12 -21.07 -4.04 -15.22
N LYS A 13 -22.14 -3.74 -15.96
CA LYS A 13 -23.06 -2.64 -15.60
C LYS A 13 -23.82 -3.03 -14.32
N LYS A 14 -23.11 -3.05 -13.18
CA LYS A 14 -23.73 -3.13 -11.86
C LYS A 14 -24.46 -1.81 -11.61
N ARG A 15 -25.72 -1.87 -11.14
CA ARG A 15 -26.51 -0.70 -10.68
C ARG A 15 -25.63 0.21 -9.81
N PRO A 16 -25.79 1.54 -9.83
CA PRO A 16 -24.99 2.44 -9.01
C PRO A 16 -25.21 2.12 -7.53
N ARG A 17 -24.29 1.38 -6.93
CA ARG A 17 -24.30 1.10 -5.50
C ARG A 17 -24.01 2.41 -4.75
N ARG A 18 -24.73 2.67 -3.65
CA ARG A 18 -24.28 3.67 -2.66
C ARG A 18 -22.99 3.14 -2.03
N GLY A 19 -22.01 4.01 -1.82
CA GLY A 19 -20.70 3.60 -1.32
C GLY A 19 -19.57 4.56 -1.67
N PHE A 20 -18.33 4.20 -1.30
CA PHE A 20 -17.13 5.01 -1.52
C PHE A 20 -16.66 4.95 -2.97
N SER A 21 -16.38 6.12 -3.57
CA SER A 21 -15.74 6.19 -4.89
C SER A 21 -14.24 5.87 -4.78
N ARG A 22 -13.59 5.55 -5.91
CA ARG A 22 -12.12 5.38 -5.94
C ARG A 22 -11.41 6.64 -5.43
N PHE A 23 -11.92 7.83 -5.79
CA PHE A 23 -11.42 9.08 -5.24
C PHE A 23 -11.54 9.12 -3.71
N THR A 24 -12.70 8.78 -3.16
CA THR A 24 -12.92 8.78 -1.71
C THR A 24 -11.99 7.80 -0.99
N LEU A 25 -11.78 6.61 -1.55
CA LEU A 25 -10.82 5.64 -1.01
C LEU A 25 -9.39 6.17 -1.01
N LYS A 26 -8.97 6.89 -2.07
CA LYS A 26 -7.65 7.54 -2.10
C LYS A 26 -7.51 8.62 -1.03
N VAL A 27 -8.56 9.40 -0.78
CA VAL A 27 -8.56 10.42 0.30
C VAL A 27 -8.44 9.74 1.66
N ILE A 28 -9.24 8.70 1.91
CA ILE A 28 -9.18 7.93 3.17
C ILE A 28 -7.76 7.36 3.37
N ALA A 29 -7.20 6.68 2.37
CA ALA A 29 -5.84 6.15 2.44
C ALA A 29 -4.79 7.25 2.62
N GLY A 30 -5.00 8.42 2.01
CA GLY A 30 -4.17 9.60 2.18
C GLY A 30 -4.19 10.17 3.60
N ILE A 31 -5.34 10.21 4.25
CA ILE A 31 -5.49 10.66 5.65
C ILE A 31 -4.73 9.72 6.59
N PHE A 32 -4.90 8.40 6.44
CA PHE A 32 -4.19 7.44 7.27
C PHE A 32 -2.68 7.45 7.00
N MET A 33 -2.26 7.64 5.75
CA MET A 33 -0.84 7.86 5.42
C MET A 33 -0.28 9.12 6.08
N ALA A 34 -1.04 10.22 6.13
CA ALA A 34 -0.65 11.42 6.86
C ALA A 34 -0.55 11.15 8.36
N LEU A 35 -1.49 10.40 8.94
CA LEU A 35 -1.44 9.98 10.34
C LEU A 35 -0.16 9.19 10.67
N ASN A 36 0.29 8.29 9.77
CA ASN A 36 1.56 7.59 9.91
C ASN A 36 2.73 8.58 10.00
N VAL A 37 2.82 9.53 9.07
CA VAL A 37 3.90 10.52 9.07
C VAL A 37 3.86 11.39 10.33
N CYS A 38 2.67 11.82 10.75
CA CYS A 38 2.50 12.58 12.00
C CYS A 38 2.97 11.79 13.22
N SER A 39 2.68 10.49 13.31
CA SER A 39 3.12 9.64 14.43
C SER A 39 4.64 9.52 14.55
N LEU A 40 5.36 9.65 13.44
CA LEU A 40 6.82 9.52 13.40
C LEU A 40 7.55 10.86 13.58
N THR A 41 6.83 11.98 13.45
CA THR A 41 7.45 13.31 13.42
C THR A 41 6.69 14.27 14.35
N VAL A 42 5.57 14.80 13.88
CA VAL A 42 4.77 15.84 14.53
C VAL A 42 4.39 15.48 15.97
N PHE A 43 3.97 14.24 16.24
CA PHE A 43 3.60 13.82 17.59
C PHE A 43 4.79 13.72 18.53
N GLN A 44 5.97 13.37 18.03
CA GLN A 44 7.18 13.36 18.84
C GLN A 44 7.64 14.78 19.19
N VAL A 45 7.41 15.75 18.30
CA VAL A 45 7.65 17.18 18.59
C VAL A 45 6.68 17.71 19.64
N ILE A 46 5.39 17.34 19.56
CA ILE A 46 4.35 17.85 20.46
C ILE A 46 4.41 17.18 21.85
N PHE A 47 4.60 15.86 21.90
CA PHE A 47 4.53 15.07 23.13
C PHE A 47 5.91 14.66 23.67
N GLY A 48 7.00 15.00 22.97
CA GLY A 48 8.36 14.54 23.28
C GLY A 48 8.70 13.19 22.65
N ALA A 49 9.96 12.79 22.69
CA ALA A 49 10.40 11.51 22.16
C ALA A 49 9.72 10.32 22.89
N PRO A 50 9.27 9.29 22.16
CA PRO A 50 8.67 8.11 22.77
C PRO A 50 9.72 7.32 23.54
N SER A 51 9.51 7.15 24.85
CA SER A 51 10.43 6.44 25.74
C SER A 51 9.66 5.70 26.82
N ALA A 52 10.32 4.77 27.52
CA ALA A 52 9.72 4.07 28.66
C ALA A 52 9.29 5.02 29.80
N GLU A 53 9.93 6.19 29.89
CA GLU A 53 9.60 7.24 30.86
C GLU A 53 8.44 8.12 30.37
N ASN A 54 8.30 8.31 29.06
CA ASN A 54 7.21 9.05 28.43
C ASN A 54 6.18 8.12 27.78
N VAL A 55 5.43 7.42 28.62
CA VAL A 55 4.39 6.47 28.21
C VAL A 55 3.26 7.13 27.40
N VAL A 56 3.04 8.45 27.56
CA VAL A 56 2.02 9.17 26.80
C VAL A 56 2.43 9.28 25.34
N SER A 57 3.65 9.79 25.07
CA SER A 57 4.16 9.89 23.69
C SER A 57 4.25 8.52 23.04
N LEU A 58 4.75 7.51 23.78
CA LEU A 58 4.84 6.13 23.31
C LEU A 58 3.47 5.60 22.84
N ASN A 59 2.43 5.73 23.67
CA ASN A 59 1.08 5.26 23.33
C ASN A 59 0.45 6.04 22.17
N VAL A 60 0.58 7.37 22.16
CA VAL A 60 0.01 8.22 21.09
C VAL A 60 0.66 7.88 19.74
N CYS A 61 1.98 7.76 19.69
CA CYS A 61 2.70 7.40 18.48
C CYS A 61 2.37 5.97 18.02
N ALA A 62 2.37 5.00 18.95
CA ALA A 62 2.07 3.61 18.63
C ALA A 62 0.63 3.42 18.12
N ILE A 63 -0.37 3.96 18.81
CA ILE A 63 -1.78 3.85 18.39
C ILE A 63 -1.98 4.51 17.03
N SER A 64 -1.41 5.69 16.82
CA SER A 64 -1.55 6.43 15.56
C SER A 64 -0.91 5.69 14.39
N ASN A 65 0.28 5.11 14.60
CA ASN A 65 0.95 4.24 13.63
C ASN A 65 0.07 3.02 13.29
N ILE A 66 -0.42 2.31 14.30
CA ILE A 66 -1.26 1.12 14.11
C ILE A 66 -2.58 1.46 13.37
N VAL A 67 -3.22 2.57 13.71
CA VAL A 67 -4.44 3.06 13.04
C VAL A 67 -4.16 3.41 11.58
N SER A 68 -2.96 3.89 11.26
CA SER A 68 -2.57 4.20 9.88
C SER A 68 -2.60 2.98 8.95
N TRP A 69 -2.48 1.76 9.49
CA TRP A 69 -2.46 0.53 8.70
C TRP A 69 -3.79 0.20 8.01
N ILE A 70 -4.87 0.91 8.37
CA ILE A 70 -6.13 0.92 7.61
C ILE A 70 -5.89 1.25 6.13
N ALA A 71 -4.84 2.04 5.82
CA ALA A 71 -4.48 2.41 4.45
C ALA A 71 -3.96 1.24 3.60
N VAL A 72 -3.31 0.24 4.21
CA VAL A 72 -2.59 -0.84 3.51
C VAL A 72 -3.48 -1.61 2.51
N PRO A 73 -4.61 -2.23 2.91
CA PRO A 73 -5.48 -2.93 1.97
C PRO A 73 -6.10 -1.99 0.91
N ILE A 74 -6.27 -0.70 1.24
CA ILE A 74 -6.80 0.29 0.31
C ILE A 74 -5.76 0.59 -0.78
N TYR A 75 -4.50 0.81 -0.42
CA TYR A 75 -3.41 1.00 -1.38
C TYR A 75 -3.15 -0.26 -2.21
N ALA A 76 -3.17 -1.45 -1.61
CA ALA A 76 -3.08 -2.72 -2.33
C ALA A 76 -4.20 -2.87 -3.38
N TRP A 77 -5.44 -2.52 -3.03
CA TRP A 77 -6.57 -2.52 -3.97
C TRP A 77 -6.42 -1.47 -5.07
N LEU A 78 -5.98 -0.26 -4.73
CA LEU A 78 -5.73 0.81 -5.69
C LEU A 78 -4.62 0.43 -6.68
N LEU A 79 -3.57 -0.27 -6.22
CA LEU A 79 -2.51 -0.81 -7.06
C LEU A 79 -3.07 -1.86 -8.03
N TYR A 80 -3.77 -2.87 -7.50
CA TYR A 80 -4.41 -3.93 -8.27
C TYR A 80 -5.34 -3.37 -9.35
N THR A 81 -6.28 -2.50 -8.96
CA THR A 81 -7.21 -1.88 -9.92
C THR A 81 -6.52 -0.94 -10.89
N GLY A 82 -5.51 -0.19 -10.44
CA GLY A 82 -4.70 0.69 -11.28
C GLY A 82 -3.98 -0.08 -12.38
N TYR A 83 -3.40 -1.24 -12.04
CA TYR A 83 -2.78 -2.15 -13.00
C TYR A 83 -3.79 -2.68 -14.03
N GLN A 84 -4.97 -3.16 -13.58
CA GLN A 84 -6.02 -3.67 -14.47
C GLN A 84 -6.57 -2.64 -15.48
N HIS A 85 -6.59 -1.36 -15.12
CA HIS A 85 -7.17 -0.30 -15.95
C HIS A 85 -6.12 0.51 -16.73
N THR A 86 -4.83 0.24 -16.54
CA THR A 86 -3.78 1.00 -17.21
C THR A 86 -3.46 0.40 -18.58
N ARG A 87 -3.46 1.24 -19.61
CA ARG A 87 -3.09 0.86 -20.99
C ARG A 87 -1.62 0.44 -21.13
N ASN A 88 -0.72 0.99 -20.31
CA ASN A 88 0.71 0.73 -20.37
C ASN A 88 1.28 0.48 -18.97
N ALA A 89 1.41 -0.80 -18.61
CA ALA A 89 1.93 -1.25 -17.32
C ALA A 89 3.37 -0.80 -17.06
N TRP A 90 4.20 -0.71 -18.10
CA TRP A 90 5.59 -0.23 -17.98
C TRP A 90 5.66 1.22 -17.49
N LEU A 91 4.89 2.13 -18.11
CA LEU A 91 4.82 3.53 -17.66
C LEU A 91 4.18 3.68 -16.28
N TYR A 92 3.32 2.73 -15.87
CA TYR A 92 2.78 2.72 -14.52
C TYR A 92 3.85 2.33 -13.50
N GLY A 93 4.58 1.24 -13.76
CA GLY A 93 5.71 0.81 -12.96
C GLY A 93 6.79 1.88 -12.86
N LEU A 94 7.17 2.52 -13.97
CA LEU A 94 8.15 3.60 -13.97
C LEU A 94 7.73 4.77 -13.07
N ARG A 95 6.44 5.15 -13.05
CA ARG A 95 5.96 6.22 -12.15
C ARG A 95 6.04 5.83 -10.69
N ILE A 96 5.74 4.57 -10.35
CA ILE A 96 5.85 4.07 -8.98
C ILE A 96 7.33 3.97 -8.58
N PHE A 97 8.20 3.51 -9.48
CA PHE A 97 9.65 3.48 -9.27
C PHE A 97 10.23 4.87 -9.01
N LEU A 98 9.93 5.84 -9.88
CA LEU A 98 10.37 7.22 -9.68
C LEU A 98 9.84 7.80 -8.37
N LEU A 99 8.59 7.50 -8.01
CA LEU A 99 8.02 7.91 -6.73
C LEU A 99 8.77 7.28 -5.54
N ALA A 100 9.08 5.98 -5.61
CA ALA A 100 9.81 5.26 -4.57
C ALA A 100 11.21 5.85 -4.37
N VAL A 101 11.94 6.14 -5.45
CA VAL A 101 13.27 6.77 -5.40
C VAL A 101 13.19 8.19 -4.80
N ILE A 102 12.22 9.00 -5.20
CA ILE A 102 12.06 10.37 -4.68
C ILE A 102 11.73 10.35 -3.18
N CYS A 103 10.90 9.40 -2.75
CA CYS A 103 10.49 9.28 -1.36
C CYS A 103 11.54 8.64 -0.44
N GLU A 104 12.58 8.02 -0.99
CA GLU A 104 13.58 7.29 -0.22
C GLU A 104 14.37 8.20 0.73
N ILE A 105 14.91 9.30 0.21
CA ILE A 105 15.70 10.26 0.98
C ILE A 105 14.90 10.85 2.17
N PRO A 106 13.70 11.44 1.96
CA PRO A 106 12.96 12.03 3.08
C PRO A 106 12.39 10.97 4.04
N TYR A 107 12.08 9.76 3.54
CA TYR A 107 11.69 8.65 4.40
C TYR A 107 12.82 8.24 5.34
N ASN A 108 14.04 8.07 4.81
CA ASN A 108 15.21 7.70 5.60
C ASN A 108 15.54 8.76 6.65
N TYR A 109 15.46 10.03 6.27
CA TYR A 109 15.66 11.15 7.20
C TYR A 109 14.71 11.08 8.41
N ILE A 110 13.41 10.83 8.17
CA ILE A 110 12.42 10.68 9.25
C ILE A 110 12.64 9.40 10.06
N ALA A 111 12.95 8.30 9.39
CA ALA A 111 13.02 6.97 10.01
C ALA A 111 14.28 6.74 10.86
N SER A 112 15.33 7.54 10.65
CA SER A 112 16.66 7.32 11.25
C SER A 112 17.19 8.52 12.02
N ASP A 113 16.28 9.33 12.56
CA ASP A 113 16.63 10.52 13.34
C ASP A 113 17.62 11.44 12.60
N GLY A 114 17.26 11.79 11.36
CA GLY A 114 17.98 12.79 10.57
C GLY A 114 19.07 12.27 9.63
N ASN A 115 19.28 10.95 9.49
CA ASN A 115 20.22 10.40 8.51
C ASN A 115 19.57 10.11 7.13
N PRO A 116 19.82 10.91 6.08
CA PRO A 116 19.19 10.69 4.78
C PRO A 116 19.71 9.44 4.04
N PHE A 117 20.87 8.90 4.43
CA PHE A 117 21.51 7.74 3.79
C PHE A 117 21.47 6.49 4.68
N TRP A 118 20.29 6.25 5.27
CA TRP A 118 20.03 5.08 6.09
C TRP A 118 19.42 3.94 5.25
N PHE A 119 20.10 2.80 5.17
CA PHE A 119 19.68 1.67 4.32
C PHE A 119 18.99 0.53 5.08
N ALA A 120 18.67 0.71 6.37
CA ALA A 120 18.14 -0.40 7.17
C ALA A 120 16.64 -0.67 6.95
N SER A 121 15.90 0.27 6.35
CA SER A 121 14.52 0.07 5.91
C SER A 121 14.28 0.81 4.61
N GLN A 122 13.22 0.44 3.90
CA GLN A 122 12.83 1.03 2.62
C GLN A 122 11.41 1.56 2.72
N ASN A 123 11.11 2.62 1.98
CA ASN A 123 9.78 3.22 2.03
C ASN A 123 8.67 2.29 1.46
N PRO A 124 7.42 2.34 1.98
CA PRO A 124 6.31 1.50 1.53
C PRO A 124 5.99 1.51 0.02
N VAL A 125 6.42 2.53 -0.73
CA VAL A 125 6.20 2.59 -2.19
C VAL A 125 7.03 1.53 -2.91
N TRP A 126 8.19 1.14 -2.37
CA TRP A 126 8.94 -0.01 -2.87
C TRP A 126 8.13 -1.29 -2.81
N GLY A 127 7.32 -1.48 -1.76
CA GLY A 127 6.49 -2.67 -1.64
C GLY A 127 5.34 -2.69 -2.66
N LEU A 128 4.77 -1.51 -2.95
CA LEU A 128 3.82 -1.38 -4.06
C LEU A 128 4.49 -1.70 -5.41
N LEU A 129 5.75 -1.33 -5.61
CA LEU A 129 6.50 -1.65 -6.83
C LEU A 129 6.76 -3.16 -6.94
N ILE A 130 7.24 -3.80 -5.87
CA ILE A 130 7.51 -5.24 -5.85
C ILE A 130 6.21 -6.02 -6.10
N ALA A 131 5.12 -5.66 -5.42
CA ALA A 131 3.82 -6.27 -5.65
C ALA A 131 3.30 -6.10 -7.10
N LEU A 132 3.57 -4.95 -7.72
CA LEU A 132 3.26 -4.72 -9.14
C LEU A 132 4.09 -5.62 -10.06
N ILE A 133 5.39 -5.76 -9.80
CA ILE A 133 6.30 -6.62 -10.56
C ILE A 133 5.83 -8.08 -10.45
N VAL A 134 5.60 -8.58 -9.23
CA VAL A 134 5.08 -9.93 -8.99
C VAL A 134 3.80 -10.16 -9.77
N MET A 135 2.81 -9.29 -9.63
CA MET A 135 1.53 -9.40 -10.34
C MET A 135 1.70 -9.39 -11.87
N SER A 136 2.59 -8.54 -12.39
CA SER A 136 2.88 -8.46 -13.84
C SER A 136 3.54 -9.75 -14.36
N MET A 137 4.45 -10.34 -13.59
CA MET A 137 5.08 -11.61 -13.93
C MET A 137 4.10 -12.78 -13.85
N LEU A 138 3.19 -12.78 -12.86
CA LEU A 138 2.14 -13.79 -12.73
C LEU A 138 1.16 -13.74 -13.91
N ASP A 139 0.87 -12.55 -14.44
CA ASP A 139 0.07 -12.40 -15.67
C ASP A 139 0.80 -12.93 -16.90
N TRP A 140 2.10 -12.63 -17.04
CA TRP A 140 2.93 -13.16 -18.12
C TRP A 140 2.98 -14.69 -18.10
N LEU A 141 3.05 -15.30 -16.91
CA LEU A 141 3.04 -16.76 -16.77
C LEU A 141 1.74 -17.44 -17.23
N ARG A 142 0.63 -16.69 -17.36
CA ARG A 142 -0.64 -17.24 -17.88
C ARG A 142 -0.55 -17.65 -19.35
N LEU A 143 0.51 -17.26 -20.06
CA LEU A 143 0.79 -17.68 -21.44
C LEU A 143 1.36 -19.10 -21.53
N PHE A 144 1.80 -19.69 -20.42
CA PHE A 144 2.42 -21.01 -20.37
C PHE A 144 1.44 -22.09 -19.88
N SER A 145 1.81 -23.36 -20.04
CA SER A 145 1.02 -24.49 -19.55
C SER A 145 0.95 -24.51 -18.02
N ARG A 146 -0.13 -25.07 -17.46
CA ARG A 146 -0.34 -25.11 -15.99
C ARG A 146 0.81 -25.76 -15.23
N SER A 147 1.44 -26.78 -15.80
CA SER A 147 2.58 -27.48 -15.18
C SER A 147 3.80 -26.59 -14.98
N ILE A 148 3.97 -25.56 -15.81
CA ILE A 148 5.03 -24.55 -15.70
C ILE A 148 4.53 -23.37 -14.85
N GLN A 149 3.30 -22.92 -15.12
CA GLN A 149 2.72 -21.74 -14.47
C GLN A 149 2.70 -21.86 -12.94
N ILE A 150 2.23 -22.99 -12.40
CA ILE A 150 2.06 -23.16 -10.94
C ILE A 150 3.40 -23.09 -10.18
N PRO A 151 4.41 -23.94 -10.48
CA PRO A 151 5.66 -23.92 -9.72
C PRO A 151 6.40 -22.59 -9.86
N ILE A 152 6.41 -21.98 -11.05
CA ILE A 152 7.07 -20.68 -11.23
C ILE A 152 6.29 -19.56 -10.53
N SER A 153 4.96 -19.61 -10.49
CA SER A 153 4.17 -18.63 -9.72
C SER A 153 4.51 -18.68 -8.24
N ILE A 154 4.65 -19.88 -7.66
CA ILE A 154 5.07 -20.06 -6.26
C ILE A 154 6.45 -19.44 -6.07
N LEU A 155 7.40 -19.74 -6.96
CA LEU A 155 8.75 -19.21 -6.88
C LEU A 155 8.80 -17.68 -6.96
N ILE A 156 8.04 -17.07 -7.87
CA ILE A 156 7.94 -15.60 -8.00
C ILE A 156 7.36 -14.98 -6.74
N VAL A 157 6.26 -15.54 -6.20
CA VAL A 157 5.64 -15.03 -4.98
C VAL A 157 6.60 -15.17 -3.80
N MET A 158 7.30 -16.30 -3.67
CA MET A 158 8.30 -16.49 -2.63
C MET A 158 9.45 -15.48 -2.76
N PHE A 159 10.00 -15.28 -3.95
CA PHE A 159 11.06 -14.28 -4.15
C PHE A 159 10.58 -12.86 -3.91
N GLY A 160 9.36 -12.52 -4.33
CA GLY A 160 8.76 -11.23 -4.01
C GLY A 160 8.62 -11.02 -2.50
N GLY A 161 8.12 -12.02 -1.77
CA GLY A 161 8.02 -11.97 -0.32
C GLY A 161 9.37 -11.90 0.39
N LEU A 162 10.37 -12.65 -0.07
CA LEU A 162 11.74 -12.57 0.45
C LEU A 162 12.34 -11.18 0.20
N TRP A 163 12.09 -10.58 -0.97
CA TRP A 163 12.57 -9.26 -1.30
C TRP A 163 11.99 -8.20 -0.35
N GLU A 164 10.67 -8.22 -0.14
CA GLU A 164 9.98 -7.36 0.84
C GLU A 164 10.56 -7.56 2.25
N PHE A 165 10.78 -8.81 2.65
CA PHE A 165 11.34 -9.18 3.95
C PHE A 165 12.74 -8.62 4.18
N PHE A 166 13.68 -8.90 3.26
CA PHE A 166 15.08 -8.49 3.40
C PHE A 166 15.27 -6.98 3.33
N LEU A 167 14.47 -6.27 2.53
CA LEU A 167 14.51 -4.81 2.46
C LEU A 167 13.78 -4.11 3.62
N ARG A 168 13.15 -4.86 4.53
CA ARG A 168 12.36 -4.33 5.66
C ARG A 168 11.42 -3.21 5.19
N VAL A 169 10.70 -3.45 4.09
CA VAL A 169 9.86 -2.45 3.43
C VAL A 169 8.71 -2.01 4.33
N GLY A 170 8.61 -0.70 4.57
CA GLY A 170 7.56 -0.09 5.37
C GLY A 170 7.63 -0.41 6.86
N VAL A 171 8.76 -0.91 7.34
CA VAL A 171 9.01 -1.06 8.78
C VAL A 171 9.50 0.28 9.32
N MET A 172 8.60 1.05 9.94
CA MET A 172 8.94 2.37 10.54
C MET A 172 9.13 2.32 12.06
N SER A 173 8.79 1.22 12.72
CA SER A 173 8.98 1.03 14.16
C SER A 173 9.57 -0.35 14.41
N GLU A 174 10.77 -0.39 15.00
CA GLU A 174 11.51 -1.63 15.24
C GLU A 174 10.79 -2.59 16.18
N GLU A 175 9.96 -2.05 17.09
CA GLU A 175 9.28 -2.80 18.15
C GLU A 175 8.28 -3.83 17.61
N LEU A 176 7.64 -3.55 16.48
CA LEU A 176 6.53 -4.38 15.99
C LEU A 176 6.95 -5.38 14.90
N ASN A 177 8.13 -5.19 14.28
CA ASN A 177 8.72 -6.01 13.20
C ASN A 177 7.74 -6.45 12.09
N LEU A 178 6.59 -5.78 11.96
CA LEU A 178 5.56 -6.13 10.99
C LEU A 178 5.91 -5.49 9.65
N ASN A 179 6.22 -6.33 8.67
CA ASN A 179 6.61 -5.88 7.34
C ASN A 179 5.37 -5.53 6.51
N LEU A 180 5.09 -4.23 6.39
CA LEU A 180 3.95 -3.72 5.63
C LEU A 180 4.06 -4.05 4.13
N GLY A 181 5.28 -4.22 3.61
CA GLY A 181 5.52 -4.71 2.26
C GLY A 181 4.93 -6.10 2.00
N ILE A 182 5.25 -7.07 2.86
CA ILE A 182 4.69 -8.44 2.79
C ILE A 182 3.16 -8.39 2.89
N LEU A 183 2.62 -7.64 3.84
CA LEU A 183 1.16 -7.52 4.01
C LEU A 183 0.49 -6.93 2.76
N THR A 184 1.11 -5.91 2.15
CA THR A 184 0.67 -5.31 0.89
C THR A 184 0.67 -6.34 -0.23
N LEU A 185 1.75 -7.12 -0.37
CA LEU A 185 1.84 -8.19 -1.37
C LEU A 185 0.73 -9.24 -1.17
N ILE A 186 0.50 -9.69 0.06
CA ILE A 186 -0.58 -10.66 0.36
C ILE A 186 -1.94 -10.09 -0.07
N PHE A 187 -2.26 -8.84 0.27
CA PHE A 187 -3.52 -8.21 -0.16
C PHE A 187 -3.63 -8.13 -1.69
N VAL A 188 -2.56 -7.74 -2.38
CA VAL A 188 -2.51 -7.71 -3.85
C VAL A 188 -2.78 -9.09 -4.43
N LEU A 189 -2.18 -10.15 -3.89
CA LEU A 189 -2.40 -11.52 -4.35
C LEU A 189 -3.83 -12.00 -4.10
N ILE A 190 -4.42 -11.66 -2.95
CA ILE A 190 -5.84 -11.94 -2.65
C ILE A 190 -6.74 -11.26 -3.69
N PHE A 191 -6.54 -9.97 -3.94
CA PHE A 191 -7.32 -9.24 -4.94
C PHE A 191 -7.09 -9.78 -6.35
N TYR A 192 -5.87 -10.15 -6.69
CA TYR A 192 -5.50 -10.70 -7.99
C TYR A 192 -6.13 -12.07 -8.28
N TYR A 193 -6.04 -13.02 -7.34
CA TYR A 193 -6.56 -14.37 -7.53
C TYR A 193 -8.07 -14.50 -7.29
N LEU A 194 -8.67 -13.61 -6.48
CA LEU A 194 -10.08 -13.71 -6.08
C LEU A 194 -10.99 -12.61 -6.65
N ASP A 195 -10.55 -11.80 -7.61
CA ASP A 195 -11.36 -10.75 -8.26
C ASP A 195 -12.72 -11.26 -8.81
N GLY A 196 -12.76 -12.52 -9.24
CA GLY A 196 -13.99 -13.17 -9.69
C GLY A 196 -14.99 -13.50 -8.58
N ARG A 197 -14.55 -13.58 -7.32
CA ARG A 197 -15.29 -14.10 -6.15
C ARG A 197 -15.33 -13.06 -5.02
N GLU A 198 -16.11 -11.99 -5.20
CA GLU A 198 -16.14 -10.83 -4.29
C GLU A 198 -16.27 -11.20 -2.80
N ASN A 199 -17.18 -12.11 -2.44
CA ASN A 199 -17.39 -12.48 -1.03
C ASN A 199 -16.17 -13.20 -0.45
N THR A 200 -15.61 -14.17 -1.20
CA THR A 200 -14.39 -14.90 -0.77
C THR A 200 -13.20 -13.97 -0.69
N MET A 201 -13.06 -13.04 -1.65
CA MET A 201 -12.00 -12.03 -1.66
C MET A 201 -12.06 -11.13 -0.42
N MET A 202 -13.25 -10.63 -0.08
CA MET A 202 -13.43 -9.74 1.06
C MET A 202 -13.27 -10.46 2.40
N LEU A 203 -13.80 -11.68 2.53
CA LEU A 203 -13.62 -12.50 3.72
C LEU A 203 -12.15 -12.87 3.95
N SER A 204 -11.45 -13.33 2.91
CA SER A 204 -10.03 -13.70 3.02
C SER A 204 -9.15 -12.49 3.31
N ALA A 205 -9.38 -11.35 2.64
CA ALA A 205 -8.69 -10.10 2.94
C ALA A 205 -8.97 -9.65 4.39
N GLY A 206 -10.22 -9.71 4.85
CA GLY A 206 -10.60 -9.33 6.21
C GLY A 206 -9.93 -10.23 7.26
N LEU A 207 -9.90 -11.54 7.02
CA LEU A 207 -9.26 -12.52 7.89
C LEU A 207 -7.75 -12.30 7.98
N ILE A 208 -7.07 -12.18 6.84
CA ILE A 208 -5.64 -11.87 6.78
C ILE A 208 -5.35 -10.54 7.47
N GLY A 209 -6.19 -9.53 7.21
CA GLY A 209 -6.11 -8.25 7.88
C GLY A 209 -6.08 -8.45 9.40
N ALA A 210 -7.09 -9.12 9.94
CA ALA A 210 -7.23 -9.36 11.38
C ALA A 210 -6.08 -10.18 11.99
N THR A 211 -5.49 -11.13 11.24
CA THR A 211 -4.30 -11.88 11.66
C THR A 211 -3.08 -10.97 11.82
N PHE A 212 -2.93 -9.97 10.95
CA PHE A 212 -1.84 -8.99 10.97
C PHE A 212 -2.21 -7.69 11.71
N PHE A 213 -3.18 -7.76 12.64
CA PHE A 213 -3.78 -6.69 13.46
C PHE A 213 -5.20 -6.26 13.04
N VAL A 214 -6.02 -5.78 13.97
CA VAL A 214 -7.43 -5.43 13.68
C VAL A 214 -7.58 -4.27 12.65
N THR A 215 -6.58 -3.40 12.52
CA THR A 215 -6.65 -2.18 11.72
C THR A 215 -6.66 -2.42 10.20
N PRO A 216 -5.80 -3.30 9.61
CA PRO A 216 -5.99 -3.74 8.24
C PRO A 216 -7.38 -4.33 7.96
N ALA A 217 -7.99 -5.08 8.89
CA ALA A 217 -9.34 -5.61 8.69
C ALA A 217 -10.40 -4.49 8.55
N ILE A 218 -10.25 -3.41 9.32
CA ILE A 218 -11.09 -2.19 9.19
C ILE A 218 -10.90 -1.57 7.80
N GLY A 219 -9.67 -1.51 7.29
CA GLY A 219 -9.39 -1.03 5.93
C GLY A 219 -10.09 -1.87 4.85
N VAL A 220 -10.13 -3.19 5.01
CA VAL A 220 -10.90 -4.10 4.14
C VAL A 220 -12.40 -3.85 4.27
N ALA A 221 -12.91 -3.59 5.47
CA ALA A 221 -14.32 -3.26 5.68
C ALA A 221 -14.70 -1.95 4.95
N LEU A 222 -13.87 -0.91 5.04
CA LEU A 222 -14.06 0.33 4.27
C LEU A 222 -14.03 0.07 2.76
N LEU A 223 -13.10 -0.79 2.32
CA LEU A 223 -12.98 -1.19 0.94
C LEU A 223 -14.21 -1.95 0.43
N HIS A 224 -14.86 -2.76 1.27
CA HIS A 224 -16.07 -3.50 0.92
C HIS A 224 -17.22 -2.58 0.49
N TYR A 225 -17.33 -1.39 1.12
CA TYR A 225 -18.34 -0.38 0.77
C TYR A 225 -18.02 0.42 -0.51
N ARG A 226 -17.03 0.02 -1.31
CA ARG A 226 -16.72 0.70 -2.57
C ARG A 226 -17.86 0.58 -3.59
N ASN A 227 -18.13 1.66 -4.32
CA ASN A 227 -19.22 1.71 -5.30
C ASN A 227 -18.78 1.46 -6.76
N GLY A 228 -17.49 1.21 -6.99
CA GLY A 228 -16.92 0.96 -8.32
C GLY A 228 -16.81 2.20 -9.23
N LYS A 229 -17.28 3.37 -8.78
CA LYS A 229 -17.17 4.63 -9.53
C LYS A 229 -15.79 5.24 -9.33
N GLU A 230 -15.26 5.88 -10.37
CA GLU A 230 -13.98 6.60 -10.27
C GLU A 230 -14.04 7.79 -9.32
N GLY A 231 -15.19 8.47 -9.23
CA GLY A 231 -15.34 9.72 -8.48
C GLY A 231 -14.98 10.92 -9.35
N MET A 232 -14.20 11.88 -8.84
CA MET A 232 -13.74 13.04 -9.60
C MET A 232 -12.83 12.62 -10.76
N LYS A 233 -13.13 13.13 -11.96
CA LYS A 233 -12.48 12.75 -13.23
C LYS A 233 -11.46 13.77 -13.75
N HIS A 234 -10.95 14.65 -12.90
CA HIS A 234 -10.01 15.65 -13.38
C HIS A 234 -8.60 15.07 -13.56
N LYS A 235 -7.93 15.44 -14.66
CA LYS A 235 -6.58 14.98 -15.00
C LYS A 235 -5.55 15.34 -13.91
N TRP A 236 -5.74 16.47 -13.22
CA TRP A 236 -4.85 16.94 -12.15
C TRP A 236 -4.93 16.10 -10.87
N THR A 237 -6.07 15.46 -10.60
CA THR A 237 -6.28 14.65 -9.40
C THR A 237 -5.28 13.50 -9.29
N LYS A 238 -4.86 12.95 -10.43
CA LYS A 238 -3.80 11.92 -10.48
C LYS A 238 -2.50 12.45 -9.86
N TRP A 239 -2.05 13.63 -10.30
CA TRP A 239 -0.78 14.20 -9.89
C TRP A 239 -0.77 14.60 -8.42
N VAL A 240 -1.92 15.06 -7.89
CA VAL A 240 -2.07 15.34 -6.45
C VAL A 240 -1.75 14.10 -5.61
N PHE A 241 -2.26 12.92 -5.98
CA PHE A 241 -1.98 11.69 -5.22
C PHE A 241 -0.55 11.18 -5.40
N TYR A 242 0.11 11.47 -6.52
CA TYR A 242 1.55 11.20 -6.67
C TYR A 242 2.40 12.14 -5.81
N LEU A 243 1.98 13.40 -5.67
CA LEU A 243 2.68 14.40 -4.86
C LEU A 243 2.37 14.27 -3.36
N LEU A 244 1.23 13.67 -2.99
CA LEU A 244 0.75 13.61 -1.62
C LEU A 244 1.77 12.97 -0.67
N TYR A 245 2.30 11.80 -1.01
CA TYR A 245 3.27 11.11 -0.16
C TYR A 245 4.60 11.86 0.00
N PRO A 246 5.30 12.29 -1.07
CA PRO A 246 6.53 13.07 -0.92
C PRO A 246 6.29 14.43 -0.24
N ALA A 247 5.14 15.07 -0.43
CA ALA A 247 4.79 16.31 0.29
C ALA A 247 4.62 16.06 1.80
N LEU A 248 3.92 14.98 2.19
CA LEU A 248 3.79 14.60 3.59
C LEU A 248 5.14 14.29 4.22
N LEU A 249 5.99 13.52 3.54
CA LEU A 249 7.36 13.26 4.02
C LEU A 249 8.18 14.56 4.12
N GLY A 250 8.06 15.49 3.18
CA GLY A 250 8.71 16.79 3.28
C GLY A 250 8.27 17.59 4.50
N ILE A 251 6.96 17.60 4.81
CA ILE A 251 6.43 18.21 6.04
C ILE A 251 6.98 17.51 7.29
N GLY A 252 7.05 16.17 7.27
CA GLY A 252 7.66 15.40 8.36
C GLY A 252 9.13 15.74 8.57
N CYS A 253 9.92 15.89 7.50
CA CYS A 253 11.32 16.30 7.59
C CYS A 253 11.47 17.68 8.22
N LEU A 254 10.61 18.64 7.83
CA LEU A 254 10.60 19.98 8.43
C LEU A 254 10.26 19.94 9.92
N ALA A 255 9.34 19.08 10.34
CA ALA A 255 9.01 18.89 11.75
C ALA A 255 10.18 18.26 12.53
N SER A 256 10.78 17.18 12.01
CA SER A 256 11.94 16.53 12.64
C SER A 256 13.17 17.41 12.73
N GLY A 257 13.40 18.29 11.75
CA GLY A 257 14.51 19.24 11.78
C GLY A 257 14.38 20.33 12.86
N THR A 258 13.19 20.53 13.45
CA THR A 258 12.98 21.49 14.56
C THR A 258 13.19 20.88 15.94
N SER A 259 13.31 19.55 16.04
CA SER A 259 13.52 18.83 17.31
C SER A 259 14.99 18.48 17.60
N MET A 260 15.91 18.81 16.69
CA MET A 260 17.38 18.73 16.87
C MET A 260 17.94 20.07 17.34
#